data_AF-A0A241UZM1-F1
#
_entry.id   AF-A0A241UZM1-F1
#
_cell.length_a   1.000
_cell.length_b   1.000
_cell.length_c   1.000
_cell.angle_alpha   90.00
_cell.angle_beta   90.00
_cell.angle_gamma   90.00
#
_symmetry.space_group_name_H-M   'P 1'
#
loop_
_entity.id
_entity.type
_entity.pdbx_description
1 polymer ?
#
loop_
_entity_poly.entity_id
_entity_poly.type
_entity_poly.pdbx_seq_one_letter_code
_entity_poly.pdbx_strand_id
1 'polypeptide(L)'
;MNTGDHVSVSFISESRTEFSGFNFSGTGIIDLIEDGRVYGHLYSGQPFMCDPSDVSVNVEISNLDKYFQLLEHLKLLSHEETQLLKNKCCPDPQLLNMAEFGLYIFAQLQSEIKCMALQIANFEFEQLQKEPA
;
A
#
# COMPACT_ATOMS: atom_id res chain seq x y z
N MET A 1 -2.01 15.94 -10.09
CA MET A 1 -0.94 16.26 -9.13
C MET A 1 -1.36 17.48 -8.36
N ASN A 2 -1.62 17.30 -7.08
CA ASN A 2 -2.09 18.32 -6.13
C ASN A 2 -1.26 18.23 -4.85
N THR A 3 -1.25 19.29 -4.05
CA THR A 3 -0.77 19.22 -2.66
C THR A 3 -1.52 18.13 -1.90
N GLY A 4 -0.79 17.34 -1.12
CA GLY A 4 -1.29 16.16 -0.41
C GLY A 4 -1.27 14.87 -1.22
N ASP A 5 -0.96 14.92 -2.53
CA ASP A 5 -0.82 13.70 -3.32
C ASP A 5 0.41 12.90 -2.86
N HIS A 6 0.24 11.58 -2.80
CA HIS A 6 1.33 10.65 -2.61
C HIS A 6 2.00 10.34 -3.94
N VAL A 7 3.32 10.45 -3.95
CA VAL A 7 4.09 10.42 -5.20
C VAL A 7 5.34 9.57 -5.09
N SER A 8 5.77 9.07 -6.23
CA SER A 8 7.12 8.54 -6.44
C SER A 8 7.91 9.57 -7.22
N VAL A 9 9.10 9.92 -6.74
CA VAL A 9 10.01 10.85 -7.42
C VAL A 9 11.29 10.14 -7.80
N SER A 10 11.83 10.48 -8.97
CA SER A 10 13.12 9.98 -9.44
C SER A 10 13.77 11.01 -10.36
N PHE A 11 14.82 11.67 -9.90
CA PHE A 11 15.53 12.70 -10.66
C PHE A 11 17.01 12.73 -10.32
N ILE A 12 17.81 13.34 -11.19
CA ILE A 12 19.21 13.66 -10.88
C ILE A 12 19.22 15.00 -10.17
N SER A 13 19.78 15.05 -8.96
CA SER A 13 19.94 16.32 -8.27
C SER A 13 20.96 17.19 -9.02
N GLU A 14 20.50 18.32 -9.56
CA GLU A 14 21.35 19.34 -10.18
C GLU A 14 21.58 20.55 -9.27
N SER A 15 21.44 20.37 -7.95
CA SER A 15 21.86 21.40 -7.00
C SER A 15 23.37 21.60 -7.18
N ARG A 16 23.82 22.84 -7.46
CA ARG A 16 25.24 23.25 -7.56
C ARG A 16 26.01 23.10 -6.22
N THR A 17 25.88 21.95 -5.59
CA THR A 17 26.41 21.54 -4.29
C THR A 17 27.12 20.20 -4.48
N GLU A 18 27.69 19.66 -3.41
CA GLU A 18 28.33 18.33 -3.42
C GLU A 18 27.37 17.17 -3.75
N PHE A 19 26.06 17.40 -3.71
CA PHE A 19 25.02 16.43 -4.09
C PHE A 19 24.63 16.51 -5.58
N SER A 20 25.32 17.34 -6.36
CA SER A 20 25.13 17.42 -7.81
C SER A 20 25.48 16.10 -8.49
N GLY A 21 24.61 15.62 -9.38
CA GLY A 21 24.84 14.41 -10.17
C GLY A 21 24.43 13.10 -9.48
N PHE A 22 23.86 13.16 -8.27
CA PHE A 22 23.33 11.97 -7.59
C PHE A 22 21.88 11.70 -7.99
N ASN A 23 21.55 10.43 -8.21
CA ASN A 23 20.17 9.97 -8.37
C ASN A 23 19.44 10.10 -7.04
N PHE A 24 18.45 10.97 -7.00
CA PHE A 24 17.49 11.08 -5.93
C PHE A 24 16.23 10.30 -6.32
N SER A 25 15.86 9.31 -5.52
CA SER A 25 14.62 8.58 -5.73
C SER A 25 13.96 8.23 -4.40
N GLY A 26 12.63 8.21 -4.38
CA GLY A 26 11.88 7.87 -3.19
C GLY A 26 10.38 8.09 -3.33
N THR A 27 9.64 7.68 -2.31
CA THR A 27 8.20 7.89 -2.19
C THR A 27 7.89 8.87 -1.06
N GLY A 28 6.90 9.73 -1.28
CA GLY A 28 6.61 10.84 -0.37
C GLY A 28 5.26 11.51 -0.64
N ILE A 29 5.09 12.68 -0.04
CA ILE A 29 3.90 13.53 -0.14
C ILE A 29 4.30 14.88 -0.73
N ILE A 30 3.44 15.46 -1.57
CA ILE A 30 3.58 16.84 -2.05
C ILE A 30 3.10 17.80 -0.95
N ASP A 31 3.98 18.68 -0.52
CA ASP A 31 3.66 19.75 0.44
C ASP A 31 3.18 21.02 -0.27
N LEU A 32 3.80 21.36 -1.41
CA LEU A 32 3.54 22.60 -2.13
C LEU A 32 3.87 22.45 -3.62
N ILE A 33 3.08 23.09 -4.47
CA ILE A 33 3.38 23.28 -5.89
C ILE A 33 3.39 24.79 -6.15
N GLU A 34 4.57 25.35 -6.41
CA GLU A 34 4.77 26.78 -6.61
C GLU A 34 5.84 27.01 -7.69
N ASP A 35 5.66 28.05 -8.51
CA ASP A 35 6.60 28.45 -9.56
C ASP A 35 7.06 27.32 -10.51
N GLY A 36 6.15 26.39 -10.81
CA GLY A 36 6.43 25.25 -11.69
C GLY A 36 7.34 24.18 -11.07
N ARG A 37 7.53 24.22 -9.74
CA ARG A 37 8.29 23.23 -8.96
C ARG A 37 7.37 22.49 -7.99
N VAL A 38 7.75 21.24 -7.69
CA VAL A 38 7.08 20.40 -6.71
C VAL A 38 7.97 20.29 -5.48
N TYR A 39 7.43 20.67 -4.34
CA TYR A 39 8.07 20.55 -3.04
C TYR A 39 7.33 19.49 -2.23
N GLY A 40 8.09 18.67 -1.52
CA GLY A 40 7.52 17.62 -0.69
C GLY A 40 8.53 17.02 0.26
N HIS A 41 8.09 15.99 0.98
CA HIS A 41 8.96 15.17 1.81
C HIS A 41 8.72 13.68 1.52
N LEU A 42 9.82 12.93 1.50
CA LEU A 42 9.78 11.47 1.46
C LEU A 42 9.25 10.94 2.80
N TYR A 43 8.71 9.72 2.81
CA TYR A 43 8.30 9.07 4.05
C TYR A 43 9.46 8.82 5.03
N SER A 44 10.70 8.84 4.55
CA SER A 44 11.90 8.84 5.38
C SER A 44 12.13 10.16 6.13
N GLY A 45 11.31 11.18 5.87
CA GLY A 45 11.44 12.54 6.39
C GLY A 45 12.34 13.45 5.57
N GLN A 46 12.96 12.95 4.50
CA GLN A 46 13.86 13.75 3.66
C GLN A 46 13.07 14.68 2.72
N PRO A 47 13.30 16.00 2.75
CA PRO A 47 12.63 16.93 1.82
C PRO A 47 13.16 16.77 0.38
N PHE A 48 12.30 17.06 -0.60
CA PHE A 48 12.67 17.08 -2.02
C PHE A 48 12.07 18.29 -2.74
N MET A 49 12.74 18.68 -3.82
CA MET A 49 12.26 19.67 -4.79
C MET A 49 12.63 19.18 -6.19
N CYS A 50 11.64 19.02 -7.07
CA CYS A 50 11.87 18.53 -8.43
C CYS A 50 10.93 19.16 -9.48
N ASP A 51 11.19 18.84 -10.74
CA ASP A 51 10.30 19.17 -11.84
C ASP A 51 9.05 18.27 -11.81
N PRO A 52 7.85 18.80 -12.13
CA PRO A 52 6.65 17.99 -12.31
C PRO A 52 6.84 16.76 -13.21
N SER A 53 7.73 16.79 -14.20
CA SER A 53 8.01 15.63 -15.07
C SER A 53 8.65 14.46 -14.33
N ASP A 54 9.36 14.73 -13.23
CA ASP A 54 10.06 13.73 -12.44
C ASP A 54 9.17 13.12 -11.35
N VAL A 55 7.91 13.57 -11.28
CA VAL A 55 6.92 13.14 -10.31
C VAL A 55 5.93 12.21 -10.98
N SER A 56 5.93 10.96 -10.53
CA SER A 56 4.84 10.03 -10.81
C SER A 56 3.86 10.08 -9.65
N VAL A 57 2.68 10.67 -9.89
CA VAL A 57 1.59 10.58 -8.92
C VAL A 57 1.22 9.12 -8.77
N ASN A 58 1.32 8.60 -7.54
CA ASN A 58 0.84 7.26 -7.24
C ASN A 58 -0.69 7.34 -7.20
N VAL A 59 -1.31 7.19 -8.37
CA VAL A 59 -2.72 6.86 -8.56
C VAL A 59 -2.99 5.60 -7.71
N GLU A 60 -3.74 5.52 -6.62
CA GLU A 60 -4.73 6.39 -5.96
C GLU A 60 -5.00 5.89 -4.52
N ILE A 61 -4.85 6.73 -3.48
CA ILE A 61 -5.57 6.53 -2.19
C ILE A 61 -7.08 6.68 -2.40
N SER A 62 -7.53 7.38 -3.45
CA SER A 62 -8.94 7.48 -3.86
C SER A 62 -9.55 6.15 -4.35
N ASN A 63 -8.75 5.10 -4.51
CA ASN A 63 -9.26 3.74 -4.78
C ASN A 63 -9.19 2.80 -3.60
N LEU A 64 -8.84 3.26 -2.38
CA LEU A 64 -8.96 2.40 -1.18
C LEU A 64 -10.35 1.79 -1.08
N ASP A 65 -11.40 2.55 -1.42
CA ASP A 65 -12.75 2.00 -1.53
C ASP A 65 -12.89 0.88 -2.56
N LYS A 66 -12.28 1.00 -3.75
CA LYS A 66 -12.24 -0.10 -4.73
C LYS A 66 -11.41 -1.28 -4.24
N TYR A 67 -10.32 -1.04 -3.51
CA TYR A 67 -9.52 -2.11 -2.90
C TYR A 67 -10.31 -2.87 -1.84
N PHE A 68 -10.98 -2.15 -0.95
CA PHE A 68 -11.88 -2.73 0.04
C PHE A 68 -13.05 -3.47 -0.61
N GLN A 69 -13.65 -2.92 -1.67
CA GLN A 69 -14.67 -3.61 -2.47
C GLN A 69 -14.11 -4.89 -3.12
N LEU A 70 -12.86 -4.89 -3.57
CA LEU A 70 -12.22 -6.08 -4.15
C LEU A 70 -11.99 -7.16 -3.08
N LEU A 71 -11.56 -6.77 -1.87
CA LEU A 71 -11.37 -7.68 -0.74
C LEU A 71 -12.68 -8.32 -0.28
N GLU A 72 -13.76 -7.53 -0.23
CA GLU A 72 -15.11 -8.02 0.02
C GLU A 72 -15.60 -8.96 -1.11
N HIS A 73 -15.38 -8.58 -2.38
CA HIS A 73 -15.80 -9.38 -3.53
C HIS A 73 -15.08 -10.73 -3.60
N LEU A 74 -13.79 -10.75 -3.31
CA LEU A 74 -12.97 -11.96 -3.23
C LEU A 74 -13.21 -12.75 -1.93
N LYS A 75 -14.07 -12.26 -1.03
CA LYS A 75 -14.38 -12.84 0.28
C LYS A 75 -13.15 -13.06 1.17
N LEU A 76 -12.13 -12.21 1.01
CA LEU A 76 -10.92 -12.24 1.84
C LEU A 76 -11.12 -11.53 3.18
N LEU A 77 -12.08 -10.60 3.22
CA LEU A 77 -12.53 -9.88 4.41
C LEU A 77 -14.05 -9.76 4.36
N SER A 78 -14.70 -9.87 5.51
CA SER A 78 -16.12 -9.53 5.65
C SER A 78 -16.34 -8.02 5.55
N HIS A 79 -17.59 -7.61 5.31
CA HIS A 79 -17.94 -6.20 5.30
C HIS A 79 -17.67 -5.53 6.65
N GLU A 80 -17.89 -6.23 7.77
CA GLU A 80 -17.65 -5.71 9.12
C GLU A 80 -16.16 -5.48 9.40
N GLU A 81 -15.29 -6.43 9.02
CA GLU A 81 -13.83 -6.28 9.17
C GLU A 81 -13.29 -5.16 8.28
N THR A 82 -13.83 -5.04 7.07
CA THR A 82 -13.50 -3.96 6.12
C THR A 82 -13.86 -2.59 6.70
N GLN A 83 -15.03 -2.43 7.32
CA GLN A 83 -15.43 -1.19 7.99
C GLN A 83 -14.57 -0.88 9.22
N LEU A 84 -14.20 -1.90 9.99
CA LEU A 84 -13.30 -1.74 11.14
C LEU A 84 -11.91 -1.26 10.70
N LEU A 85 -11.38 -1.80 9.61
CA LEU A 85 -10.15 -1.37 8.97
C LEU A 85 -10.25 0.06 8.45
N LYS A 86 -11.30 0.39 7.68
CA LYS A 86 -11.55 1.76 7.20
C LYS A 86 -11.54 2.77 8.34
N ASN A 87 -12.25 2.48 9.43
CA ASN A 87 -12.33 3.36 10.60
C ASN A 87 -10.99 3.50 11.34
N LYS A 88 -10.12 2.49 11.29
CA LYS A 88 -8.75 2.55 11.86
C LYS A 88 -7.75 3.27 10.95
N CYS A 89 -7.92 3.17 9.63
CA CYS A 89 -7.01 3.76 8.63
C CYS A 89 -7.35 5.23 8.29
N CYS A 90 -8.62 5.64 8.39
CA CYS A 90 -9.05 7.01 8.08
C CYS A 90 -8.52 8.15 8.98
N PRO A 91 -8.14 7.96 10.26
CA PRO A 91 -7.69 9.08 11.10
C PRO A 91 -6.20 9.44 10.95
N ASP A 92 -5.37 8.61 10.31
CA ASP A 92 -3.93 8.87 10.22
C ASP A 92 -3.32 8.38 8.88
N PRO A 93 -3.05 9.29 7.93
CA PRO A 93 -2.39 8.99 6.65
C PRO A 93 -0.97 8.42 6.79
N GLN A 94 -0.34 8.50 7.96
CA GLN A 94 1.00 7.95 8.22
C GLN A 94 0.96 6.46 8.59
N LEU A 95 -0.20 5.94 9.02
CA LEU A 95 -0.37 4.56 9.53
C LEU A 95 -0.65 3.52 8.45
N LEU A 96 -0.83 3.93 7.19
CA LEU A 96 -0.80 3.03 6.05
C LEU A 96 0.54 3.18 5.32
N ASN A 97 1.63 2.95 6.04
CA ASN A 97 2.82 2.44 5.37
C ASN A 97 2.35 1.19 4.61
N MET A 98 2.38 1.21 3.28
CA MET A 98 1.90 0.12 2.42
C MET A 98 2.46 -1.26 2.84
N ALA A 99 3.56 -1.27 3.60
CA ALA A 99 4.11 -2.40 4.33
C ALA A 99 3.16 -3.00 5.40
N GLU A 100 2.59 -2.24 6.35
CA GLU A 100 1.74 -2.83 7.41
C GLU A 100 0.39 -3.28 6.86
N PHE A 101 -0.18 -2.54 5.91
CA PHE A 101 -1.39 -2.96 5.22
C PHE A 101 -1.14 -4.22 4.37
N GLY A 102 -0.03 -4.27 3.64
CA GLY A 102 0.41 -5.45 2.91
C GLY A 102 0.66 -6.65 3.82
N LEU A 103 1.28 -6.45 4.99
CA LEU A 103 1.54 -7.48 5.98
C LEU A 103 0.25 -7.99 6.64
N TYR A 104 -0.71 -7.10 6.92
CA TYR A 104 -2.02 -7.49 7.44
C TYR A 104 -2.78 -8.36 6.43
N ILE A 105 -2.84 -7.94 5.16
CA ILE A 105 -3.44 -8.70 4.06
C ILE A 105 -2.76 -10.07 3.93
N PHE A 106 -1.42 -10.10 3.96
CA PHE A 106 -0.64 -11.33 3.86
C PHE A 106 -0.91 -12.29 5.03
N ALA A 107 -0.95 -11.77 6.27
CA ALA A 107 -1.24 -12.56 7.46
C ALA A 107 -2.66 -13.15 7.43
N GLN A 108 -3.65 -12.36 6.98
CA GLN A 108 -5.03 -12.82 6.84
C GLN A 108 -5.15 -13.91 5.77
N LEU A 109 -4.55 -13.71 4.59
CA LEU A 109 -4.49 -14.72 3.52
C LEU A 109 -3.81 -16.02 4.00
N GLN A 110 -2.71 -15.93 4.75
CA GLN A 110 -2.06 -17.12 5.30
C GLN A 110 -2.97 -17.88 6.29
N SER A 111 -3.72 -17.15 7.11
CA SER A 111 -4.67 -17.76 8.06
C SER A 111 -5.79 -18.50 7.33
N GLU A 112 -6.41 -17.87 6.34
CA GLU A 112 -7.46 -18.46 5.49
C GLU A 112 -6.96 -19.71 4.75
N ILE A 113 -5.79 -19.63 4.11
CA ILE A 113 -5.17 -20.77 3.42
C ILE A 113 -4.93 -21.92 4.39
N LYS A 114 -4.45 -21.63 5.61
CA LYS A 114 -4.21 -22.64 6.63
C LYS A 114 -5.51 -23.31 7.10
N CYS A 115 -6.59 -22.54 7.26
CA CYS A 115 -7.91 -23.08 7.58
C CYS A 115 -8.45 -23.98 6.48
N MET A 116 -8.36 -23.55 5.21
CA MET A 116 -8.77 -24.38 4.07
C MET A 116 -7.96 -25.67 3.98
N ALA A 117 -6.63 -25.60 4.14
CA ALA A 117 -5.78 -26.79 4.13
C ALA A 117 -6.16 -27.80 5.23
N LEU A 118 -6.52 -27.30 6.42
CA LEU A 118 -7.01 -28.13 7.53
C LEU A 118 -8.36 -28.79 7.21
N GLN A 119 -9.29 -28.05 6.60
CA GLN A 119 -10.58 -28.59 6.18
C GLN A 119 -10.43 -29.67 5.11
N ILE A 120 -9.55 -29.45 4.13
CA ILE A 120 -9.22 -30.44 3.09
C ILE A 120 -8.62 -31.69 3.72
N ALA A 121 -7.62 -31.55 4.60
CA ALA A 121 -6.99 -32.68 5.28
C ALA A 121 -7.99 -33.50 6.11
N ASN A 122 -8.89 -32.83 6.84
CA ASN A 122 -9.94 -33.52 7.60
C ASN A 122 -10.94 -34.24 6.68
N PHE A 123 -11.34 -33.61 5.57
CA PHE A 123 -12.22 -34.23 4.59
C PHE A 123 -11.58 -35.47 3.96
N GLU A 124 -10.32 -35.39 3.52
CA GLU A 124 -9.57 -36.52 2.97
C GLU A 124 -9.45 -37.66 3.98
N PHE A 125 -9.16 -37.34 5.25
CA PHE A 125 -9.09 -38.32 6.32
C PHE A 125 -10.45 -39.01 6.55
N GLU A 126 -11.55 -38.25 6.56
CA GLU A 126 -12.90 -38.82 6.67
C GLU A 126 -13.28 -39.71 5.48
N GLN A 127 -12.79 -39.41 4.27
CA GLN A 127 -13.01 -40.26 3.10
C GLN A 127 -12.22 -41.56 3.17
N LEU A 128 -10.96 -41.51 3.61
CA LEU A 128 -10.13 -42.69 3.83
C LEU A 128 -10.71 -43.62 4.91
N GLN A 129 -11.40 -43.08 5.92
CA GLN A 129 -12.10 -43.88 6.93
C GLN A 129 -13.39 -44.54 6.40
N LYS A 130 -13.92 -44.08 5.26
CA LYS A 130 -15.13 -44.61 4.63
C LYS A 130 -14.84 -45.63 3.52
N GLU A 131 -13.61 -45.76 3.06
CA GLU A 131 -13.22 -46.82 2.13
C GLU A 131 -13.19 -48.17 2.86
N PRO A 132 -13.95 -49.18 2.39
CA PRO A 132 -13.83 -50.53 2.92
C PRO A 132 -12.46 -51.11 2.54
N ALA A 133 -11.79 -51.74 3.51
CA ALA A 133 -10.51 -52.41 3.36
C ALA A 133 -10.52 -53.54 2.33
#